data_AF-Q978U4-F1
#
_entry.id   AF-Q978U4-F1
#
_cell.length_a   1.000
_cell.length_b   1.000
_cell.length_c   1.000
_cell.angle_alpha   90.00
_cell.angle_beta   90.00
_cell.angle_gamma   90.00
#
_symmetry.space_group_name_H-M   'P 1'
#
loop_
_entity.id
_entity.type
_entity.pdbx_description
1 polymer ?
#
loop_
_entity_poly.entity_id
_entity_poly.type
_entity_poly.pdbx_seq_one_letter_code
_entity_poly.pdbx_strand_id
1 'polypeptide(L)'
;MTRVIHIDRNSYSKDDLYYAVEALKHGGTVVFPTETVYGLGANAMNDEACKKIFIAKGRPSDNPLIVHISDMDQLENFSKNVKEEYKAILKELWPGPLTVVVEKANGIPDTVTAKLPTVAIRMPDDSIARNLIDMAGPIAAPSANISTKPSITDSKDAIRFLDGRVDVIIDAGKVKFGIESTIIDLTQDPVRLLRPGAFSVEDLEPLFGKITVDKVALGKAEAKVAITPGMKYRHYSPNKKIFLCKDREVVESLKEELPNNGVLMCTEEVSQGISTNKIIVGRDSDLYSVAHNLFSSFIELDDSSYNYGVIIPFEEKGIGLAIMNRIRKASTAVISSSEELKEYLDEYGISDNTKEIKDKT
;
A
#
# COMPACT_ATOMS: atom_id res chain seq x y z
N MET A 1 -26.29 1.59 -1.73
CA MET A 1 -25.88 0.68 -0.64
C MET A 1 -24.94 -0.32 -1.26
N THR A 2 -23.77 -0.54 -0.67
CA THR A 2 -22.75 -1.43 -1.22
C THR A 2 -23.13 -2.88 -0.96
N ARG A 3 -22.88 -3.77 -1.92
CA ARG A 3 -23.09 -5.21 -1.73
C ARG A 3 -21.84 -5.85 -1.16
N VAL A 4 -21.94 -6.51 -0.01
CA VAL A 4 -20.84 -7.30 0.57
C VAL A 4 -21.03 -8.76 0.20
N ILE A 5 -19.99 -9.39 -0.35
CA ILE A 5 -19.94 -10.82 -0.68
C ILE A 5 -18.93 -11.48 0.25
N HIS A 6 -19.40 -12.34 1.14
CA HIS A 6 -18.54 -13.07 2.07
C HIS A 6 -17.98 -14.33 1.39
N ILE A 7 -16.66 -14.47 1.38
CA ILE A 7 -15.94 -15.55 0.72
C ILE A 7 -14.98 -16.21 1.71
N ASP A 8 -15.17 -17.51 1.94
CA ASP A 8 -14.14 -18.36 2.55
C ASP A 8 -13.16 -18.83 1.47
N ARG A 9 -11.91 -18.38 1.58
CA ARG A 9 -10.82 -18.70 0.65
C ARG A 9 -10.60 -20.20 0.47
N ASN A 10 -10.99 -21.03 1.44
CA ASN A 10 -10.79 -22.48 1.41
C ASN A 10 -11.91 -23.26 0.71
N SER A 11 -13.06 -22.66 0.49
CA SER A 11 -14.27 -23.39 0.07
C SER A 11 -15.10 -22.69 -1.02
N TYR A 12 -14.71 -21.50 -1.46
CA TYR A 12 -15.47 -20.76 -2.48
C TYR A 12 -15.40 -21.38 -3.88
N SER A 13 -16.40 -21.05 -4.68
CA SER A 13 -16.55 -21.38 -6.09
C SER A 13 -16.53 -20.12 -6.96
N LYS A 14 -16.30 -20.27 -8.27
CA LYS A 14 -16.38 -19.13 -9.21
C LYS A 14 -17.76 -18.47 -9.22
N ASP A 15 -18.83 -19.22 -8.95
CA ASP A 15 -20.21 -18.70 -8.95
C ASP A 15 -20.45 -17.68 -7.83
N ASP A 16 -19.69 -17.78 -6.72
CA ASP A 16 -19.75 -16.81 -5.63
C ASP A 16 -19.30 -15.41 -6.06
N LEU A 17 -18.52 -15.31 -7.15
CA LEU A 17 -18.04 -14.05 -7.72
C LEU A 17 -19.03 -13.42 -8.70
N TYR A 18 -20.17 -14.06 -9.00
CA TYR A 18 -21.11 -13.64 -10.04
C TYR A 18 -21.47 -12.15 -9.96
N TYR A 19 -21.88 -11.67 -8.78
CA TYR A 19 -22.28 -10.26 -8.62
C TYR A 19 -21.11 -9.27 -8.78
N ALA A 20 -19.90 -9.66 -8.36
CA ALA A 20 -18.71 -8.83 -8.55
C ALA A 20 -18.34 -8.75 -10.05
N VAL A 21 -18.42 -9.88 -10.77
CA VAL A 21 -18.19 -9.94 -12.21
C VAL A 21 -19.21 -9.08 -12.97
N GLU A 22 -20.49 -9.22 -12.64
CA GLU A 22 -21.55 -8.44 -13.29
C GLU A 22 -21.41 -6.94 -13.01
N ALA A 23 -21.03 -6.56 -11.78
CA ALA A 23 -20.74 -5.17 -11.46
C ALA A 23 -19.62 -4.61 -12.35
N LEU A 24 -18.49 -5.33 -12.50
CA LEU A 24 -17.38 -4.89 -13.37
C LEU A 24 -17.81 -4.79 -14.84
N LYS A 25 -18.54 -5.77 -15.36
CA LYS A 25 -19.04 -5.78 -16.75
C LYS A 25 -19.98 -4.62 -17.05
N HIS A 26 -20.79 -4.20 -16.08
CA HIS A 26 -21.70 -3.06 -16.19
C HIS A 26 -21.06 -1.72 -15.77
N GLY A 27 -19.72 -1.66 -15.67
CA GLY A 27 -18.99 -0.44 -15.38
C GLY A 27 -19.09 0.04 -13.93
N GLY A 28 -19.42 -0.86 -13.01
CA GLY A 28 -19.34 -0.67 -11.57
C GLY A 28 -17.93 -0.90 -11.01
N THR A 29 -17.84 -0.81 -9.69
CA THR A 29 -16.61 -0.88 -8.90
C THR A 29 -16.66 -2.02 -7.90
N VAL A 30 -15.53 -2.72 -7.76
CA VAL A 30 -15.41 -3.88 -6.86
C VAL A 30 -14.17 -3.73 -6.00
N VAL A 31 -14.32 -3.87 -4.69
CA VAL A 31 -13.19 -4.06 -3.78
C VAL A 31 -12.90 -5.54 -3.68
N PHE A 32 -11.67 -5.96 -3.99
CA PHE A 32 -11.28 -7.37 -4.04
C PHE A 32 -9.92 -7.60 -3.37
N PRO A 33 -9.71 -8.77 -2.76
CA PRO A 33 -8.43 -9.09 -2.13
C PRO A 33 -7.34 -9.34 -3.18
N THR A 34 -6.08 -9.15 -2.78
CA THR A 34 -4.92 -9.75 -3.44
C THR A 34 -4.02 -10.39 -2.38
N GLU A 35 -2.89 -10.97 -2.77
CA GLU A 35 -1.84 -11.40 -1.83
C GLU A 35 -1.16 -10.21 -1.14
N THR A 36 -1.22 -9.01 -1.74
CA THR A 36 -0.56 -7.78 -1.24
C THR A 36 -1.44 -6.96 -0.32
N VAL A 37 -2.44 -6.27 -0.88
CA VAL A 37 -3.43 -5.41 -0.22
C VAL A 37 -4.76 -5.54 -0.97
N TYR A 38 -5.87 -5.11 -0.39
CA TYR A 38 -7.13 -5.00 -1.13
C TYR A 38 -7.02 -3.96 -2.26
N GLY A 39 -7.59 -4.27 -3.42
CA GLY A 39 -7.69 -3.37 -4.57
C GLY A 39 -9.10 -2.84 -4.78
N LEU A 40 -9.24 -1.61 -5.28
CA LEU A 40 -10.51 -1.06 -5.76
C LEU A 40 -10.53 -1.07 -7.29
N GLY A 41 -11.19 -2.07 -7.87
CA GLY A 41 -11.20 -2.36 -9.29
C GLY A 41 -12.38 -1.78 -10.06
N ALA A 42 -12.12 -1.45 -11.32
CA ALA A 42 -13.11 -1.28 -12.37
C ALA A 42 -12.56 -1.88 -13.68
N ASN A 43 -13.40 -2.09 -14.68
CA ASN A 43 -12.97 -2.57 -15.99
C ASN A 43 -11.93 -1.63 -16.62
N ALA A 44 -10.72 -2.15 -16.89
CA ALA A 44 -9.59 -1.38 -17.39
C ALA A 44 -9.79 -0.77 -18.79
N MET A 45 -10.74 -1.31 -19.56
CA MET A 45 -11.07 -0.83 -20.91
C MET A 45 -12.24 0.16 -20.92
N ASN A 46 -12.83 0.46 -19.75
CA ASN A 46 -13.95 1.38 -19.62
C ASN A 46 -13.52 2.64 -18.85
N ASP A 47 -13.34 3.74 -19.59
CA ASP A 47 -12.89 5.04 -19.05
C ASP A 47 -13.82 5.58 -17.96
N GLU A 48 -15.14 5.50 -18.17
CA GLU A 48 -16.15 5.95 -17.19
C GLU A 48 -16.16 5.10 -15.92
N ALA A 49 -15.97 3.78 -16.05
CA ALA A 49 -15.85 2.89 -14.90
C ALA A 49 -14.58 3.23 -14.09
N CYS A 50 -13.46 3.47 -14.76
CA CYS A 50 -12.22 3.87 -14.11
C CYS A 50 -12.34 5.22 -13.37
N LYS A 51 -13.12 6.18 -13.88
CA LYS A 51 -13.38 7.46 -13.18
C LYS A 51 -14.04 7.25 -11.82
N LYS A 52 -14.90 6.24 -11.68
CA LYS A 52 -15.55 5.92 -10.39
C LYS A 52 -14.54 5.53 -9.30
N ILE A 53 -13.40 4.94 -9.66
CA ILE A 53 -12.31 4.64 -8.70
C ILE A 53 -11.78 5.94 -8.08
N PHE A 54 -11.53 6.95 -8.91
CA PHE A 54 -11.02 8.24 -8.44
C PHE A 54 -12.04 8.95 -7.54
N ILE A 55 -13.32 8.91 -7.92
CA ILE A 55 -14.43 9.48 -7.13
C ILE A 55 -14.53 8.79 -5.77
N ALA A 56 -14.62 7.46 -5.74
CA ALA A 56 -14.79 6.69 -4.51
C ALA A 56 -13.64 6.94 -3.50
N LYS A 57 -12.40 7.07 -4.00
CA LYS A 57 -11.19 7.31 -3.19
C LYS A 57 -10.96 8.77 -2.83
N GLY A 58 -11.57 9.73 -3.54
CA GLY A 58 -11.14 11.13 -3.51
C GLY A 58 -9.69 11.30 -4.00
N ARG A 59 -9.31 10.56 -5.05
CA ARG A 59 -7.93 10.50 -5.57
C ARG A 59 -7.74 11.51 -6.71
N PRO A 60 -6.58 12.21 -6.78
CA PRO A 60 -6.22 13.01 -7.95
C PRO A 60 -6.14 12.18 -9.24
N SER A 61 -6.67 12.73 -10.34
CA SER A 61 -6.71 12.05 -11.65
C SER A 61 -5.36 11.98 -12.37
N ASP A 62 -4.33 12.69 -11.88
CA ASP A 62 -2.97 12.67 -12.40
C ASP A 62 -2.13 11.48 -11.89
N ASN A 63 -2.76 10.57 -11.14
CA ASN A 63 -2.10 9.43 -10.52
C ASN A 63 -2.61 8.12 -11.17
N PRO A 64 -1.76 7.44 -11.97
CA PRO A 64 -2.20 6.30 -12.78
C PRO A 64 -2.67 5.11 -11.95
N LEU A 65 -3.35 4.16 -12.61
CA LEU A 65 -3.82 2.90 -12.05
C LEU A 65 -2.90 1.75 -12.46
N ILE A 66 -2.97 0.63 -11.73
CA ILE A 66 -2.32 -0.63 -12.13
C ILE A 66 -3.38 -1.51 -12.80
N VAL A 67 -3.11 -1.96 -14.03
CA VAL A 67 -3.93 -2.96 -14.71
C VAL A 67 -3.57 -4.33 -14.18
N HIS A 68 -4.58 -5.03 -13.67
CA HIS A 68 -4.47 -6.40 -13.22
C HIS A 68 -4.97 -7.34 -14.32
N ILE A 69 -4.13 -8.31 -14.66
CA ILE A 69 -4.37 -9.33 -15.69
C ILE A 69 -4.41 -10.72 -15.05
N SER A 70 -5.03 -11.69 -15.70
CA SER A 70 -5.07 -13.10 -15.29
C SER A 70 -4.29 -14.02 -16.22
N ASP A 71 -3.90 -13.53 -17.41
CA ASP A 71 -3.20 -14.29 -18.43
C ASP A 71 -2.13 -13.46 -19.15
N MET A 72 -1.08 -14.11 -19.64
CA MET A 72 0.04 -13.44 -20.31
C MET A 72 -0.34 -12.82 -21.65
N ASP A 73 -1.32 -13.34 -22.38
CA ASP A 73 -1.77 -12.76 -23.65
C ASP A 73 -2.41 -11.38 -23.42
N GLN A 74 -2.97 -11.14 -22.22
CA GLN A 74 -3.47 -9.82 -21.85
C GLN A 74 -2.35 -8.79 -21.69
N LEU A 75 -1.10 -9.17 -21.40
CA LEU A 75 0.02 -8.23 -21.37
C LEU A 75 0.19 -7.53 -22.72
N GLU A 76 0.07 -8.27 -23.82
CA GLU A 76 0.25 -7.73 -25.18
C GLU A 76 -0.88 -6.80 -25.60
N ASN A 77 -2.08 -6.97 -25.04
CA ASN A 77 -3.21 -6.07 -25.27
C ASN A 77 -3.00 -4.69 -24.64
N PHE A 78 -2.23 -4.59 -23.55
CA PHE A 78 -2.00 -3.34 -22.82
C PHE A 78 -0.64 -2.70 -23.09
N SER A 79 0.32 -3.46 -23.61
CA SER A 79 1.70 -3.01 -23.76
C SER A 79 2.23 -3.16 -25.18
N LYS A 80 3.29 -2.42 -25.48
CA LYS A 80 4.06 -2.55 -26.71
C LYS A 80 5.56 -2.54 -26.40
N ASN A 81 6.38 -3.03 -27.33
CA ASN A 81 7.85 -2.97 -27.25
C ASN A 81 8.45 -3.62 -25.99
N VAL A 82 7.76 -4.58 -25.34
CA VAL A 82 8.32 -5.33 -24.22
C VAL A 82 9.33 -6.34 -24.75
N LYS A 83 10.59 -6.25 -24.30
CA LYS A 83 11.66 -7.17 -24.70
C LYS A 83 11.28 -8.63 -24.37
N GLU A 84 11.59 -9.56 -25.26
CA GLU A 84 11.28 -10.99 -25.06
C GLU A 84 11.96 -11.58 -23.82
N GLU A 85 13.16 -11.10 -23.47
CA GLU A 85 13.85 -11.47 -22.22
C GLU A 85 13.01 -11.13 -20.97
N TYR A 86 12.39 -9.95 -20.94
CA TYR A 86 11.53 -9.54 -19.82
C TYR A 86 10.22 -10.31 -19.82
N LYS A 87 9.64 -10.63 -21.00
CA LYS A 87 8.46 -11.50 -21.06
C LYS A 87 8.75 -12.90 -20.49
N ALA A 88 9.92 -13.47 -20.78
CA ALA A 88 10.34 -14.76 -20.24
C ALA A 88 10.47 -14.72 -18.70
N ILE A 89 11.14 -13.69 -18.15
CA ILE A 89 11.25 -13.51 -16.70
C ILE A 89 9.87 -13.33 -16.06
N LEU A 90 8.99 -12.54 -16.68
CA LEU A 90 7.64 -12.33 -16.15
C LEU A 90 6.80 -13.61 -16.14
N LYS A 91 6.98 -14.53 -17.10
CA LYS A 91 6.31 -15.85 -17.05
C LYS A 91 6.74 -16.70 -15.86
N GLU A 92 7.93 -16.46 -15.31
CA GLU A 92 8.42 -17.16 -14.12
C GLU A 92 7.97 -16.48 -12.82
N LEU A 93 7.87 -15.15 -12.81
CA LEU A 93 7.51 -14.35 -11.64
C LEU A 93 6.00 -14.11 -11.47
N TRP A 94 5.23 -14.23 -12.55
CA TRP A 94 3.78 -14.07 -12.54
C TRP A 94 3.07 -15.42 -12.57
N PRO A 95 1.97 -15.57 -11.79
CA PRO A 95 1.37 -14.59 -10.88
C PRO A 95 2.24 -14.25 -9.66
N GLY A 96 2.25 -12.99 -9.24
CA GLY A 96 3.06 -12.56 -8.10
C GLY A 96 3.01 -11.05 -7.78
N PRO A 97 3.67 -10.63 -6.68
CA PRO A 97 3.64 -9.26 -6.19
C PRO A 97 4.63 -8.32 -6.91
N LEU A 98 4.83 -8.52 -8.22
CA LEU A 98 5.62 -7.66 -9.10
C LEU A 98 4.70 -6.92 -10.06
N THR A 99 4.87 -5.60 -10.14
CA THR A 99 4.26 -4.74 -11.15
C THR A 99 5.36 -4.22 -12.06
N VAL A 100 5.10 -4.23 -13.37
CA VAL A 100 6.01 -3.65 -14.35
C VAL A 100 5.38 -2.42 -14.98
N VAL A 101 6.18 -1.38 -15.19
CA VAL A 101 5.85 -0.24 -16.04
C VAL A 101 6.47 -0.49 -17.41
N VAL A 102 5.63 -0.45 -18.43
CA VAL A 102 5.97 -0.71 -19.84
C VAL A 102 5.34 0.36 -20.73
N GLU A 103 5.77 0.47 -21.98
CA GLU A 103 5.09 1.35 -22.94
C GLU A 103 3.65 0.88 -23.17
N LYS A 104 2.69 1.82 -23.16
CA LYS A 104 1.28 1.47 -23.36
C LYS A 104 0.97 1.19 -24.82
N ALA A 105 0.12 0.20 -25.06
CA ALA A 105 -0.52 -0.03 -26.36
C ALA A 105 -1.47 1.12 -26.73
N ASN A 106 -1.90 1.14 -27.99
CA ASN A 106 -2.91 2.10 -28.45
C ASN A 106 -4.29 1.72 -27.90
N GLY A 107 -5.16 2.72 -27.67
CA GLY A 107 -6.53 2.49 -27.23
C GLY A 107 -6.71 2.25 -25.73
N ILE A 108 -5.63 2.26 -24.94
CA ILE A 108 -5.73 2.19 -23.47
C ILE A 108 -6.31 3.50 -22.93
N PRO A 109 -7.41 3.45 -22.14
CA PRO A 109 -8.05 4.64 -21.61
C PRO A 109 -7.08 5.55 -20.85
N ASP A 110 -7.16 6.85 -21.11
CA ASP A 110 -6.30 7.84 -20.49
C ASP A 110 -6.51 7.93 -18.97
N THR A 111 -7.70 7.58 -18.48
CA THR A 111 -7.99 7.50 -17.03
C THR A 111 -7.14 6.41 -16.35
N VAL A 112 -6.75 5.35 -17.05
CA VAL A 112 -5.87 4.30 -16.51
C VAL A 112 -4.44 4.81 -16.39
N THR A 113 -3.91 5.45 -17.43
CA THR A 113 -2.49 5.85 -17.48
C THR A 113 -2.23 7.29 -17.04
N ALA A 114 -3.26 8.04 -16.64
CA ALA A 114 -3.18 9.48 -16.43
C ALA A 114 -2.55 10.21 -17.64
N LYS A 115 -2.90 9.77 -18.86
CA LYS A 115 -2.35 10.24 -20.15
C LYS A 115 -0.85 9.99 -20.38
N LEU A 116 -0.20 9.20 -19.51
CA LEU A 116 1.20 8.83 -19.70
C LEU A 116 1.36 7.88 -20.89
N PRO A 117 2.56 7.84 -21.52
CA PRO A 117 2.88 6.89 -22.59
C PRO A 117 3.16 5.48 -22.07
N THR A 118 3.07 5.27 -20.76
CA THR A 118 3.34 4.00 -20.09
C THR A 118 2.11 3.50 -19.33
N VAL A 119 2.08 2.20 -19.05
CA VAL A 119 1.05 1.54 -18.24
C VAL A 119 1.73 0.64 -17.21
N ALA A 120 1.17 0.59 -16.00
CA ALA A 120 1.60 -0.33 -14.97
C ALA A 120 0.73 -1.59 -15.01
N ILE A 121 1.35 -2.78 -15.09
CA ILE A 121 0.67 -4.06 -15.24
C ILE A 121 1.14 -5.06 -14.19
N ARG A 122 0.23 -5.88 -13.68
CA ARG A 122 0.51 -6.96 -12.73
C ARG A 122 -0.43 -8.15 -12.94
N MET A 123 0.07 -9.36 -12.71
CA MET A 123 -0.76 -10.55 -12.53
C MET A 123 -0.74 -10.95 -11.04
N PRO A 124 -1.82 -10.72 -10.26
CA PRO A 124 -1.82 -10.96 -8.82
C PRO A 124 -1.81 -12.46 -8.49
N ASP A 125 -1.04 -12.88 -7.48
CA ASP A 125 -1.06 -14.25 -6.95
C ASP A 125 -2.16 -14.46 -5.89
N ASP A 126 -3.40 -14.21 -6.27
CA ASP A 126 -4.57 -14.48 -5.43
C ASP A 126 -5.65 -15.13 -6.30
N SER A 127 -6.16 -16.29 -5.86
CA SER A 127 -7.12 -17.05 -6.66
C SER A 127 -8.43 -16.30 -6.86
N ILE A 128 -8.89 -15.54 -5.87
CA ILE A 128 -10.12 -14.73 -5.96
C ILE A 128 -9.89 -13.61 -6.98
N ALA A 129 -8.76 -12.90 -6.88
CA ALA A 129 -8.41 -11.84 -7.84
C ALA A 129 -8.32 -12.39 -9.27
N ARG A 130 -7.58 -13.49 -9.47
CA ARG A 130 -7.40 -14.10 -10.79
C ARG A 130 -8.71 -14.59 -11.38
N ASN A 131 -9.55 -15.27 -10.59
CA ASN A 131 -10.86 -15.73 -11.05
C ASN A 131 -11.79 -14.56 -11.41
N LEU A 132 -11.76 -13.47 -10.63
CA LEU A 132 -12.51 -12.25 -10.94
C LEU A 132 -12.07 -11.64 -12.27
N ILE A 133 -10.75 -11.51 -12.50
CA ILE A 133 -10.18 -10.96 -13.73
C ILE A 133 -10.45 -11.88 -14.94
N ASP A 134 -10.32 -13.20 -14.77
CA ASP A 134 -10.61 -14.21 -15.79
C ASP A 134 -12.07 -14.11 -16.27
N MET A 135 -13.02 -13.94 -15.35
CA MET A 135 -14.46 -13.88 -15.65
C MET A 135 -14.95 -12.51 -16.13
N ALA A 136 -14.33 -11.42 -15.70
CA ALA A 136 -14.75 -10.04 -15.97
C ALA A 136 -13.92 -9.33 -17.06
N GLY A 137 -12.70 -9.80 -17.31
CA GLY A 137 -11.67 -9.11 -18.08
C GLY A 137 -10.71 -8.29 -17.20
N PRO A 138 -9.68 -7.68 -17.80
CA PRO A 138 -8.65 -6.90 -17.11
C PRO A 138 -9.21 -5.79 -16.21
N ILE A 139 -8.67 -5.66 -15.00
CA ILE A 139 -9.18 -4.76 -13.97
C ILE A 139 -8.15 -3.68 -13.65
N ALA A 140 -8.49 -2.41 -13.84
CA ALA A 140 -7.66 -1.32 -13.34
C ALA A 140 -7.96 -1.12 -11.86
N ALA A 141 -6.95 -1.25 -11.00
CA ALA A 141 -7.12 -1.15 -9.56
C ALA A 141 -5.89 -0.53 -8.86
N PRO A 142 -6.06 0.53 -8.05
CA PRO A 142 -5.12 0.85 -6.98
C PRO A 142 -5.53 0.13 -5.69
N SER A 143 -4.80 0.39 -4.60
CA SER A 143 -5.20 -0.02 -3.25
C SER A 143 -6.61 0.49 -2.91
N ALA A 144 -7.35 -0.24 -2.07
CA ALA A 144 -8.74 0.04 -1.75
C ALA A 144 -8.95 1.10 -0.65
N ASN A 145 -7.95 1.89 -0.29
CA ASN A 145 -8.06 2.91 0.77
C ASN A 145 -8.68 4.24 0.28
N ILE A 146 -9.22 5.04 1.19
CA ILE A 146 -9.41 6.48 0.90
C ILE A 146 -8.03 7.09 0.61
N SER A 147 -7.95 8.02 -0.36
CA SER A 147 -6.67 8.64 -0.73
C SER A 147 -5.92 9.16 0.51
N THR A 148 -4.59 9.01 0.51
CA THR A 148 -3.64 9.30 1.61
C THR A 148 -3.69 8.39 2.85
N LYS A 149 -4.78 7.64 3.09
CA LYS A 149 -4.91 6.73 4.24
C LYS A 149 -4.06 5.46 4.12
N PRO A 150 -3.81 4.71 5.21
CA PRO A 150 -3.18 3.39 5.15
C PRO A 150 -3.87 2.47 4.13
N SER A 151 -3.10 1.61 3.46
CA SER A 151 -3.68 0.62 2.56
C SER A 151 -4.45 -0.45 3.35
N ILE A 152 -5.50 -0.99 2.75
CA ILE A 152 -6.41 -1.93 3.41
C ILE A 152 -5.87 -3.36 3.27
N THR A 153 -5.68 -4.05 4.39
CA THR A 153 -5.15 -5.42 4.46
C THR A 153 -6.15 -6.43 5.03
N ASP A 154 -7.27 -5.96 5.58
CA ASP A 154 -8.38 -6.76 6.12
C ASP A 154 -9.70 -6.27 5.49
N SER A 155 -10.57 -7.19 5.11
CA SER A 155 -11.89 -6.86 4.55
C SER A 155 -12.76 -6.08 5.54
N LYS A 156 -12.56 -6.25 6.86
CA LYS A 156 -13.27 -5.45 7.88
C LYS A 156 -13.06 -3.95 7.68
N ASP A 157 -11.83 -3.56 7.38
CA ASP A 157 -11.49 -2.17 7.09
C ASP A 157 -12.02 -1.73 5.72
N ALA A 158 -12.05 -2.64 4.73
CA ALA A 158 -12.68 -2.36 3.44
C ALA A 158 -14.17 -2.00 3.62
N ILE A 159 -14.91 -2.82 4.36
CA ILE A 159 -16.34 -2.59 4.66
C ILE A 159 -16.50 -1.27 5.41
N ARG A 160 -15.72 -1.08 6.50
CA ARG A 160 -15.82 0.12 7.35
C ARG A 160 -15.61 1.42 6.57
N PHE A 161 -14.62 1.48 5.68
CA PHE A 161 -14.22 2.73 5.04
C PHE A 161 -14.87 2.97 3.66
N LEU A 162 -15.38 1.92 3.01
CA LEU A 162 -15.84 1.99 1.62
C LEU A 162 -17.32 1.66 1.44
N ASP A 163 -18.03 1.18 2.46
CA ASP A 163 -19.48 1.03 2.37
C ASP A 163 -20.15 2.36 2.00
N GLY A 164 -21.09 2.29 1.06
CA GLY A 164 -21.75 3.43 0.44
C GLY A 164 -20.94 4.15 -0.64
N ARG A 165 -19.66 3.83 -0.84
CA ARG A 165 -18.78 4.46 -1.85
C ARG A 165 -18.52 3.62 -3.09
N VAL A 166 -18.69 2.30 -2.99
CA VAL A 166 -18.42 1.34 -4.06
C VAL A 166 -19.62 0.43 -4.29
N ASP A 167 -19.66 -0.28 -5.42
CA ASP A 167 -20.81 -1.13 -5.75
C ASP A 167 -20.74 -2.47 -5.02
N VAL A 168 -19.56 -3.10 -4.97
CA VAL A 168 -19.33 -4.41 -4.35
C VAL A 168 -18.06 -4.43 -3.50
N ILE A 169 -18.09 -5.13 -2.37
CA ILE A 169 -16.92 -5.50 -1.56
C ILE A 169 -16.89 -7.02 -1.41
N ILE A 170 -15.77 -7.64 -1.78
CA ILE A 170 -15.50 -9.04 -1.49
C ILE A 170 -14.81 -9.12 -0.12
N ASP A 171 -15.51 -9.70 0.85
CA ASP A 171 -14.97 -9.98 2.18
C ASP A 171 -14.30 -11.37 2.18
N ALA A 172 -12.97 -11.37 2.13
CA ALA A 172 -12.15 -12.59 2.13
C ALA A 172 -11.07 -12.57 3.23
N GLY A 173 -11.33 -11.86 4.34
CA GLY A 173 -10.42 -11.75 5.47
C GLY A 173 -9.10 -11.04 5.17
N LYS A 174 -8.04 -11.42 5.89
CA LYS A 174 -6.71 -10.79 5.77
C LYS A 174 -5.96 -11.22 4.50
N VAL A 175 -5.17 -10.31 3.96
CA VAL A 175 -4.22 -10.56 2.86
C VAL A 175 -2.92 -11.20 3.38
N LYS A 176 -2.09 -11.75 2.48
CA LYS A 176 -0.86 -12.48 2.87
C LYS A 176 0.29 -11.55 3.28
N PHE A 177 0.69 -10.61 2.42
CA PHE A 177 1.89 -9.79 2.63
C PHE A 177 1.64 -8.48 3.39
N GLY A 178 0.47 -7.86 3.23
CA GLY A 178 0.11 -6.61 3.91
C GLY A 178 0.82 -5.35 3.39
N ILE A 179 1.69 -5.48 2.38
CA ILE A 179 2.34 -4.37 1.69
C ILE A 179 2.13 -4.49 0.18
N GLU A 180 2.13 -3.38 -0.54
CA GLU A 180 1.87 -3.38 -1.98
C GLU A 180 3.01 -4.01 -2.80
N SER A 181 2.71 -4.34 -4.06
CA SER A 181 3.68 -4.88 -5.01
C SER A 181 4.90 -3.98 -5.22
N THR A 182 6.01 -4.64 -5.51
CA THR A 182 7.21 -4.00 -6.05
C THR A 182 6.91 -3.49 -7.44
N ILE A 183 7.37 -2.29 -7.77
CA ILE A 183 7.16 -1.69 -9.10
C ILE A 183 8.51 -1.38 -9.72
N ILE A 184 8.76 -1.97 -10.90
CA ILE A 184 9.94 -1.70 -11.71
C ILE A 184 9.54 -1.10 -13.06
N ASP A 185 10.39 -0.23 -13.58
CA ASP A 185 10.26 0.38 -14.91
C ASP A 185 11.15 -0.36 -15.90
N LEU A 186 10.49 -1.02 -16.86
CA LEU A 186 11.13 -1.77 -17.94
C LEU A 186 11.29 -0.93 -19.21
N THR A 187 10.90 0.34 -19.20
CA THR A 187 11.10 1.26 -20.34
C THR A 187 12.50 1.86 -20.40
N GLN A 188 13.34 1.58 -19.40
CA GLN A 188 14.68 2.10 -19.24
C GLN A 188 15.69 0.96 -19.06
N ASP A 189 16.94 1.20 -19.44
CA ASP A 189 18.07 0.30 -19.22
C ASP A 189 19.23 1.11 -18.63
N PRO A 190 19.71 0.82 -17.40
CA PRO A 190 19.26 -0.25 -16.50
C PRO A 190 17.82 -0.10 -15.99
N VAL A 191 17.20 -1.23 -15.65
CA VAL A 191 15.86 -1.29 -15.02
C VAL A 191 15.84 -0.41 -13.76
N ARG A 192 14.73 0.27 -13.51
CA ARG A 192 14.60 1.18 -12.36
C ARG A 192 13.53 0.72 -11.39
N LEU A 193 13.87 0.68 -10.11
CA LEU A 193 12.89 0.51 -9.04
C LEU A 193 12.10 1.82 -8.85
N LEU A 194 10.78 1.78 -9.07
CA LEU A 194 9.89 2.90 -8.81
C LEU A 194 9.27 2.85 -7.40
N ARG A 195 9.02 1.64 -6.89
CA ARG A 195 8.47 1.43 -5.56
C ARG A 195 8.92 0.08 -4.97
N PRO A 196 9.54 0.05 -3.80
CA PRO A 196 9.81 -1.21 -3.10
C PRO A 196 8.52 -1.84 -2.57
N GLY A 197 8.45 -3.17 -2.62
CA GLY A 197 7.32 -3.97 -2.19
C GLY A 197 7.76 -5.37 -1.77
N ALA A 198 6.90 -6.37 -1.96
CA ALA A 198 7.16 -7.74 -1.49
C ALA A 198 8.32 -8.46 -2.20
N PHE A 199 8.62 -8.13 -3.46
CA PHE A 199 9.87 -8.56 -4.12
C PHE A 199 11.00 -7.58 -3.80
N SER A 200 12.11 -8.07 -3.27
CA SER A 200 13.25 -7.23 -2.95
C SER A 200 14.10 -6.89 -4.18
N VAL A 201 15.01 -5.93 -4.05
CA VAL A 201 15.95 -5.61 -5.14
C VAL A 201 16.88 -6.80 -5.36
N GLU A 202 17.30 -7.43 -4.27
CA GLU A 202 18.17 -8.59 -4.22
C GLU A 202 17.57 -9.82 -4.91
N ASP A 203 16.24 -9.97 -4.85
CA ASP A 203 15.52 -11.03 -5.59
C ASP A 203 15.46 -10.75 -7.10
N LEU A 204 15.41 -9.46 -7.48
CA LEU A 204 15.16 -9.05 -8.86
C LEU A 204 16.45 -8.83 -9.68
N GLU A 205 17.55 -8.42 -9.05
CA GLU A 205 18.82 -8.18 -9.74
C GLU A 205 19.40 -9.40 -10.48
N PRO A 206 19.31 -10.64 -9.96
CA PRO A 206 19.74 -11.83 -10.69
C PRO A 206 18.98 -12.07 -12.00
N LEU A 207 17.75 -11.54 -12.11
CA LEU A 207 16.87 -11.74 -13.24
C LEU A 207 16.93 -10.58 -14.23
N PHE A 208 16.89 -9.34 -13.73
CA PHE A 208 16.82 -8.13 -14.54
C PHE A 208 18.17 -7.43 -14.73
N GLY A 209 19.24 -7.94 -14.13
CA GLY A 209 20.53 -7.25 -14.04
C GLY A 209 20.49 -6.11 -13.02
N LYS A 210 21.44 -5.18 -13.12
CA LYS A 210 21.55 -4.05 -12.18
C LYS A 210 20.25 -3.24 -12.15
N ILE A 211 19.69 -3.04 -10.95
CA ILE A 211 18.49 -2.21 -10.76
C ILE A 211 18.88 -0.87 -10.15
N THR A 212 18.44 0.22 -10.76
CA THR A 212 18.64 1.57 -10.21
C THR A 212 17.59 1.89 -9.15
N VAL A 213 18.05 2.35 -7.99
CA VAL A 213 17.21 2.75 -6.85
C VAL A 213 17.46 4.22 -6.55
N ASP A 214 16.43 5.05 -6.74
CA ASP A 214 16.54 6.49 -6.51
C ASP A 214 16.00 6.91 -5.11
N LYS A 215 16.14 8.19 -4.78
CA LYS A 215 15.68 8.75 -3.50
C LYS A 215 14.16 8.62 -3.29
N VAL A 216 13.35 8.60 -4.35
CA VAL A 216 11.89 8.43 -4.25
C VAL A 216 11.57 6.98 -3.88
N ALA A 217 12.25 6.02 -4.49
CA ALA A 217 12.13 4.60 -4.15
C ALA A 217 12.62 4.31 -2.72
N LEU A 218 13.62 5.05 -2.22
CA LEU A 218 14.04 4.99 -0.81
C LEU A 218 13.07 5.69 0.16
N GLY A 219 12.07 6.41 -0.34
CA GLY A 219 11.15 7.21 0.48
C GLY A 219 11.79 8.46 1.09
N LYS A 220 12.90 8.94 0.50
CA LYS A 220 13.68 10.11 0.94
C LYS A 220 13.40 11.36 0.10
N ALA A 221 12.50 11.27 -0.88
CA ALA A 221 12.04 12.38 -1.71
C ALA A 221 10.64 12.09 -2.28
N GLU A 222 9.91 13.13 -2.67
CA GLU A 222 8.69 13.00 -3.47
C GLU A 222 8.97 13.14 -4.97
N ALA A 223 8.26 12.40 -5.81
CA ALA A 223 8.36 12.56 -7.25
C ALA A 223 7.59 13.79 -7.75
N LYS A 224 8.18 14.54 -8.71
CA LYS A 224 7.50 15.65 -9.38
C LYS A 224 6.33 15.19 -10.27
N VAL A 225 6.46 14.00 -10.88
CA VAL A 225 5.46 13.35 -11.74
C VAL A 225 5.23 11.93 -11.25
N ALA A 226 3.96 11.53 -11.08
CA ALA A 226 3.61 10.18 -10.64
C ALA A 226 3.49 9.25 -11.86
N ILE A 227 4.50 8.41 -12.10
CA ILE A 227 4.47 7.40 -13.18
C ILE A 227 3.72 6.13 -12.71
N THR A 228 3.60 5.93 -11.40
CA THR A 228 2.90 4.79 -10.78
C THR A 228 2.29 5.19 -9.42
N PRO A 229 1.31 4.45 -8.86
CA PRO A 229 0.76 4.76 -7.55
C PRO A 229 1.83 4.84 -6.43
N GLY A 230 1.66 5.80 -5.53
CA GLY A 230 2.46 5.92 -4.32
C GLY A 230 3.80 6.65 -4.47
N MET A 231 4.07 7.33 -5.59
CA MET A 231 5.30 8.12 -5.82
C MET A 231 5.22 9.61 -5.43
N LYS A 232 4.03 10.20 -5.50
CA LYS A 232 3.76 11.65 -5.31
C LYS A 232 2.71 11.81 -4.22
N TYR A 233 2.81 12.82 -3.35
CA TYR A 233 1.99 13.06 -2.15
C TYR A 233 2.35 12.19 -0.95
N ARG A 234 2.08 12.70 0.26
CA ARG A 234 2.15 11.92 1.50
C ARG A 234 1.10 10.79 1.46
N HIS A 235 1.56 9.55 1.54
CA HIS A 235 0.73 8.34 1.45
C HIS A 235 0.83 7.52 2.72
N TYR A 236 -0.20 6.72 2.98
CA TYR A 236 -0.25 5.75 4.07
C TYR A 236 -0.30 6.36 5.48
N SER A 237 -0.62 7.64 5.58
CA SER A 237 -0.59 8.35 6.85
C SER A 237 -1.94 8.18 7.57
N PRO A 238 -1.96 7.67 8.81
CA PRO A 238 -3.14 7.74 9.66
C PRO A 238 -3.53 9.21 9.93
N ASN A 239 -4.69 9.45 10.54
CA ASN A 239 -5.06 10.80 11.00
C ASN A 239 -4.11 11.27 12.10
N LYS A 240 -3.75 10.37 13.02
CA LYS A 240 -2.79 10.65 14.08
C LYS A 240 -1.38 10.72 13.53
N LYS A 241 -0.57 11.59 14.13
CA LYS A 241 0.81 11.80 13.68
C LYS A 241 1.67 10.61 14.09
N ILE A 242 2.57 10.20 13.20
CA ILE A 242 3.61 9.20 13.46
C ILE A 242 4.97 9.89 13.40
N PHE A 243 5.85 9.60 14.36
CA PHE A 243 7.23 10.06 14.37
C PHE A 243 8.17 8.86 14.24
N LEU A 244 9.10 8.90 13.30
CA LEU A 244 10.06 7.82 13.08
C LEU A 244 11.32 8.07 13.93
N CYS A 245 11.71 7.11 14.78
CA CYS A 245 13.02 7.13 15.41
C CYS A 245 14.13 7.00 14.35
N LYS A 246 15.14 7.88 14.43
CA LYS A 246 16.29 7.88 13.53
C LYS A 246 17.05 6.54 13.56
N ASP A 247 17.23 5.99 14.74
CA ASP A 247 17.91 4.74 15.02
C ASP A 247 17.31 4.09 16.29
N ARG A 248 17.84 2.93 16.68
CA ARG A 248 17.38 2.20 17.86
C ARG A 248 17.89 2.77 19.18
N GLU A 249 18.91 3.63 19.17
CA GLU A 249 19.39 4.29 20.38
C GLU A 249 18.36 5.33 20.85
N VAL A 250 17.68 6.01 19.92
CA VAL A 250 16.55 6.89 20.27
C VAL A 250 15.45 6.15 21.02
N VAL A 251 15.17 4.90 20.64
CA VAL A 251 14.14 4.06 21.29
C VAL A 251 14.49 3.80 22.75
N GLU A 252 15.78 3.62 23.07
CA GLU A 252 16.28 3.45 24.44
C GLU A 252 15.97 4.67 25.33
N SER A 253 15.96 5.88 24.76
CA SER A 253 15.60 7.10 25.49
C SER A 253 14.10 7.26 25.75
N LEU A 254 13.25 6.44 25.13
CA LEU A 254 11.78 6.53 25.19
C LEU A 254 11.11 5.36 25.96
N LYS A 255 11.91 4.57 26.68
CA LYS A 255 11.46 3.30 27.30
C LYS A 255 10.54 3.47 28.50
N GLU A 256 10.72 4.54 29.27
CA GLU A 256 10.02 4.74 30.54
C GLU A 256 8.61 5.30 30.33
N GLU A 257 8.49 6.44 29.64
CA GLU A 257 7.19 7.06 29.37
C GLU A 257 7.25 7.94 28.11
N LEU A 258 6.16 7.94 27.33
CA LEU A 258 5.94 8.92 26.26
C LEU A 258 5.00 10.02 26.76
N PRO A 259 5.34 11.31 26.54
CA PRO A 259 4.49 12.42 26.98
C PRO A 259 3.14 12.44 26.25
N ASN A 260 2.17 13.21 26.79
CA ASN A 260 0.89 13.52 26.13
C ASN A 260 0.15 12.29 25.57
N ASN A 261 0.18 11.17 26.31
CA ASN A 261 -0.47 9.91 25.92
C ASN A 261 -0.04 9.37 24.54
N GLY A 262 1.28 9.36 24.29
CA GLY A 262 1.89 8.72 23.13
C GLY A 262 1.97 7.20 23.23
N VAL A 263 2.17 6.54 22.08
CA VAL A 263 2.38 5.09 22.00
C VAL A 263 3.59 4.74 21.16
N LEU A 264 4.37 3.75 21.61
CA LEU A 264 5.48 3.20 20.85
C LEU A 264 4.99 2.05 19.95
N MET A 265 5.25 2.18 18.65
CA MET A 265 4.98 1.17 17.63
C MET A 265 6.27 0.38 17.39
N CYS A 266 6.36 -0.83 17.97
CA CYS A 266 7.60 -1.59 18.03
C CYS A 266 7.39 -3.09 17.82
N THR A 267 8.49 -3.83 17.71
CA THR A 267 8.47 -5.29 17.64
C THR A 267 8.25 -5.93 19.00
N GLU A 268 7.81 -7.19 19.01
CA GLU A 268 7.67 -7.98 20.24
C GLU A 268 8.95 -7.96 21.08
N GLU A 269 10.11 -8.14 20.46
CA GLU A 269 11.41 -8.17 21.13
C GLU A 269 11.72 -6.84 21.83
N VAL A 270 11.51 -5.71 21.14
CA VAL A 270 11.70 -4.37 21.71
C VAL A 270 10.70 -4.12 22.85
N SER A 271 9.47 -4.63 22.71
CA SER A 271 8.40 -4.40 23.68
C SER A 271 8.65 -5.00 25.08
N GLN A 272 9.54 -6.00 25.18
CA GLN A 272 9.85 -6.67 26.45
C GLN A 272 10.65 -5.78 27.41
N GLY A 273 11.41 -4.82 26.87
CA GLY A 273 12.26 -3.90 27.65
C GLY A 273 11.65 -2.53 27.88
N ILE A 274 10.34 -2.36 27.66
CA ILE A 274 9.67 -1.05 27.61
C ILE A 274 8.41 -1.05 28.46
N SER A 275 8.26 -0.01 29.29
CA SER A 275 7.10 0.20 30.17
C SER A 275 6.05 1.12 29.55
N THR A 276 6.44 1.95 28.57
CA THR A 276 5.55 2.79 27.75
C THR A 276 4.46 1.97 27.04
N ASN A 277 3.33 2.62 26.79
CA ASN A 277 2.25 2.12 25.94
C ASN A 277 2.78 1.62 24.58
N LYS A 278 2.22 0.52 24.08
CA LYS A 278 2.76 -0.15 22.89
C LYS A 278 1.70 -0.65 21.92
N ILE A 279 2.00 -0.55 20.63
CA ILE A 279 1.36 -1.27 19.54
C ILE A 279 2.42 -2.17 18.93
N ILE A 280 2.16 -3.48 18.93
CA ILE A 280 3.09 -4.45 18.35
C ILE A 280 2.89 -4.47 16.84
N VAL A 281 3.94 -4.10 16.09
CA VAL A 281 3.91 -4.09 14.63
C VAL A 281 4.40 -5.39 14.02
N GLY A 282 5.01 -6.29 14.79
CA GLY A 282 5.55 -7.57 14.30
C GLY A 282 6.76 -8.03 15.12
N ARG A 283 7.67 -8.77 14.48
CA ARG A 283 8.89 -9.32 15.11
C ARG A 283 10.14 -8.94 14.34
N ASP A 284 11.24 -8.69 15.04
CA ASP A 284 12.55 -8.40 14.41
C ASP A 284 13.09 -9.60 13.65
N SER A 285 12.86 -10.79 14.19
CA SER A 285 13.21 -12.07 13.57
C SER A 285 12.41 -12.39 12.30
N ASP A 286 11.33 -11.65 12.02
CA ASP A 286 10.42 -11.90 10.90
C ASP A 286 9.84 -10.59 10.36
N LEU A 287 10.59 -9.90 9.50
CA LEU A 287 10.14 -8.66 8.87
C LEU A 287 8.90 -8.84 7.98
N TYR A 288 8.57 -10.05 7.54
CA TYR A 288 7.30 -10.29 6.83
C TYR A 288 6.10 -10.11 7.76
N SER A 289 6.22 -10.49 9.05
CA SER A 289 5.19 -10.16 10.05
C SER A 289 5.04 -8.65 10.24
N VAL A 290 6.14 -7.89 10.15
CA VAL A 290 6.10 -6.42 10.22
C VAL A 290 5.37 -5.85 9.01
N ALA A 291 5.71 -6.29 7.80
CA ALA A 291 5.02 -5.87 6.58
C ALA A 291 3.52 -6.22 6.61
N HIS A 292 3.17 -7.41 7.09
CA HIS A 292 1.79 -7.89 7.20
C HIS A 292 0.93 -6.99 8.08
N ASN A 293 1.47 -6.58 9.23
CA ASN A 293 0.73 -5.83 10.24
C ASN A 293 0.84 -4.30 10.11
N LEU A 294 1.79 -3.78 9.32
CA LEU A 294 2.15 -2.35 9.32
C LEU A 294 0.94 -1.41 9.17
N PHE A 295 0.12 -1.63 8.14
CA PHE A 295 -1.04 -0.75 7.91
C PHE A 295 -2.17 -0.98 8.92
N SER A 296 -2.40 -2.22 9.37
CA SER A 296 -3.36 -2.47 10.44
C SER A 296 -2.94 -1.81 11.75
N SER A 297 -1.63 -1.74 12.06
CA SER A 297 -1.12 -1.02 13.23
C SER A 297 -1.30 0.50 13.09
N PHE A 298 -1.24 1.05 11.88
CA PHE A 298 -1.58 2.47 11.65
C PHE A 298 -3.07 2.74 11.85
N ILE A 299 -3.94 1.82 11.45
CA ILE A 299 -5.39 1.91 11.68
C ILE A 299 -5.70 1.75 13.17
N GLU A 300 -5.05 0.80 13.86
CA GLU A 300 -5.13 0.61 15.31
C GLU A 300 -4.70 1.88 16.07
N LEU A 301 -3.63 2.55 15.62
CA LEU A 301 -3.25 3.84 16.16
C LEU A 301 -4.40 4.84 16.06
N ASP A 302 -5.02 4.99 14.89
CA ASP A 302 -6.16 5.90 14.68
C ASP A 302 -7.36 5.56 15.59
N ASP A 303 -7.63 4.28 15.82
CA ASP A 303 -8.76 3.80 16.63
C ASP A 303 -8.51 3.85 18.14
N SER A 304 -7.24 3.92 18.56
CA SER A 304 -6.87 3.96 19.97
C SER A 304 -7.23 5.29 20.65
N SER A 305 -7.02 5.39 21.97
CA SER A 305 -7.07 6.66 22.71
C SER A 305 -5.78 7.48 22.64
N TYR A 306 -4.71 6.96 22.04
CA TYR A 306 -3.42 7.63 21.97
C TYR A 306 -3.47 8.87 21.08
N ASN A 307 -2.63 9.86 21.36
CA ASN A 307 -2.62 11.11 20.59
C ASN A 307 -1.70 11.04 19.35
N TYR A 308 -0.65 10.22 19.41
CA TYR A 308 0.34 10.05 18.35
C TYR A 308 1.10 8.74 18.53
N GLY A 309 1.76 8.28 17.46
CA GLY A 309 2.65 7.12 17.48
C GLY A 309 4.11 7.51 17.30
N VAL A 310 5.02 6.79 17.96
CA VAL A 310 6.46 6.79 17.66
C VAL A 310 6.81 5.41 17.13
N ILE A 311 7.45 5.32 15.96
CA ILE A 311 7.76 4.02 15.32
C ILE A 311 9.26 3.81 15.23
N ILE A 312 9.68 2.58 15.52
CA ILE A 312 11.09 2.18 15.46
C ILE A 312 11.56 1.98 13.99
N PRO A 313 12.85 2.15 13.69
CA PRO A 313 13.39 1.83 12.38
C PRO A 313 13.68 0.33 12.22
N PHE A 314 13.72 -0.10 10.96
CA PHE A 314 14.05 -1.46 10.53
C PHE A 314 15.23 -1.44 9.56
N GLU A 315 15.94 -2.56 9.47
CA GLU A 315 17.01 -2.75 8.49
C GLU A 315 16.43 -2.64 7.06
N GLU A 316 17.09 -1.88 6.18
CA GLU A 316 16.65 -1.66 4.80
C GLU A 316 17.14 -2.75 3.83
N LYS A 317 16.99 -4.01 4.22
CA LYS A 317 17.37 -5.18 3.42
C LYS A 317 16.15 -6.03 3.11
N GLY A 318 16.06 -6.60 1.91
CA GLY A 318 14.90 -7.40 1.52
C GLY A 318 13.59 -6.59 1.60
N ILE A 319 12.56 -7.16 2.23
CA ILE A 319 11.28 -6.48 2.49
C ILE A 319 11.40 -5.26 3.42
N GLY A 320 12.49 -5.16 4.20
CA GLY A 320 12.76 -4.04 5.10
C GLY A 320 12.84 -2.69 4.38
N LEU A 321 13.36 -2.67 3.14
CA LEU A 321 13.33 -1.46 2.31
C LEU A 321 11.89 -1.00 2.02
N ALA A 322 10.98 -1.94 1.76
CA ALA A 322 9.58 -1.63 1.51
C ALA A 322 8.89 -1.11 2.78
N ILE A 323 9.13 -1.74 3.93
CA ILE A 323 8.64 -1.31 5.24
C ILE A 323 9.09 0.13 5.53
N MET A 324 10.39 0.40 5.45
CA MET A 324 10.94 1.73 5.71
C MET A 324 10.44 2.78 4.71
N ASN A 325 10.21 2.41 3.44
CA ASN A 325 9.56 3.32 2.48
C ASN A 325 8.16 3.75 2.94
N ARG A 326 7.35 2.82 3.44
CA ARG A 326 5.98 3.12 3.93
C ARG A 326 6.00 3.92 5.22
N ILE A 327 6.87 3.55 6.16
CA ILE A 327 7.04 4.27 7.41
C ILE A 327 7.45 5.72 7.16
N ARG A 328 8.44 5.98 6.30
CA ARG A 328 8.87 7.35 5.96
C ARG A 328 7.77 8.20 5.35
N LYS A 329 6.95 7.60 4.48
CA LYS A 329 5.81 8.29 3.86
C LYS A 329 4.67 8.56 4.83
N ALA A 330 4.44 7.67 5.80
CA ALA A 330 3.44 7.87 6.84
C ALA A 330 3.88 8.89 7.90
N SER A 331 5.18 8.92 8.22
CA SER A 331 5.76 9.71 9.30
C SER A 331 5.73 11.21 9.02
N THR A 332 5.54 11.99 10.09
CA THR A 332 5.53 13.45 10.10
C THR A 332 6.93 14.00 10.11
N ALA A 333 7.78 13.42 10.97
CA ALA A 333 9.18 13.78 11.10
C ALA A 333 9.99 12.57 11.55
N VAL A 334 11.31 12.69 11.40
CA VAL A 334 12.28 11.77 11.99
C VAL A 334 12.80 12.43 13.26
N ILE A 335 12.81 11.70 14.37
CA ILE A 335 13.30 12.18 15.67
C ILE A 335 14.63 11.51 16.03
N SER A 336 15.52 12.30 16.60
CA SER A 336 16.87 11.91 17.04
C SER A 336 17.00 11.87 18.56
N SER A 337 16.03 12.38 19.31
CA SER A 337 15.99 12.32 20.78
C SER A 337 14.59 12.54 21.34
N SER A 338 14.44 12.37 22.66
CA SER A 338 13.18 12.63 23.38
C SER A 338 12.82 14.12 23.43
N GLU A 339 13.84 14.99 23.42
CA GLU A 339 13.69 16.44 23.40
C GLU A 339 13.14 16.92 22.06
N GLU A 340 13.69 16.43 20.95
CA GLU A 340 13.22 16.74 19.60
C GLU A 340 11.76 16.27 19.39
N LEU A 341 11.38 15.13 19.99
CA LEU A 341 9.98 14.70 20.00
C LEU A 341 9.08 15.75 20.67
N LYS A 342 9.46 16.29 21.84
CA LYS A 342 8.66 17.31 22.54
C LYS A 342 8.49 18.58 21.71
N GLU A 343 9.55 19.03 21.05
CA GLU A 343 9.51 20.19 20.15
C GLU A 343 8.48 19.99 19.03
N TYR A 344 8.47 18.81 18.40
CA TYR A 344 7.45 18.49 17.39
C TYR A 344 6.04 18.40 17.98
N LEU A 345 5.86 17.81 19.16
CA LEU A 345 4.55 17.72 19.79
C LEU A 345 3.97 19.13 20.04
N ASP A 346 4.80 20.06 20.50
CA ASP A 346 4.40 21.46 20.69
C ASP A 346 4.10 22.15 19.36
N GLU A 347 4.95 22.02 18.34
CA GLU A 347 4.74 22.57 16.98
C GLU A 347 3.39 22.12 16.40
N TYR A 348 3.04 20.86 16.65
CA TYR A 348 1.87 20.22 16.08
C TYR A 348 0.61 20.29 16.97
N GLY A 349 0.67 21.03 18.08
CA GLY A 349 -0.44 21.22 19.02
C GLY A 349 -0.89 19.92 19.69
N ILE A 350 0.02 18.95 19.84
CA ILE A 350 -0.18 17.69 20.56
C ILE A 350 0.40 17.85 21.96
N SER A 351 -0.02 18.91 22.65
CA SER A 351 0.38 19.20 24.03
C SER A 351 -0.80 19.01 24.97
N ASP A 352 -0.48 18.68 26.22
CA ASP A 352 -1.44 18.45 27.28
C ASP A 352 -2.30 19.72 27.53
N ASN A 353 -3.56 19.70 27.11
CA ASN A 353 -4.58 20.69 27.49
C ASN A 353 -4.94 20.63 28.99
N THR A 354 -4.21 19.88 29.81
CA THR A 354 -4.42 19.79 31.27
C THR A 354 -3.89 20.99 32.06
N LYS A 355 -3.27 22.00 31.43
CA LYS A 355 -2.87 23.25 32.12
C LYS A 355 -3.91 24.36 32.14
N GLU A 356 -4.97 24.35 31.31
CA GLU A 356 -5.96 25.45 31.31
C GLU A 356 -7.07 25.33 32.38
N ILE A 357 -7.11 24.26 33.18
CA ILE A 357 -8.13 24.08 34.23
C ILE A 357 -7.59 24.33 35.65
N LYS A 358 -6.26 24.47 35.85
CA LYS A 358 -5.68 24.69 37.19
C LYS A 358 -5.52 26.14 37.63
N ASP A 359 -5.76 27.13 36.77
CA ASP A 359 -5.71 28.57 37.11
C ASP A 359 -7.10 29.22 37.24
N LYS A 360 -8.17 28.43 37.42
CA LYS A 360 -9.54 28.94 37.68
C LYS A 360 -10.26 28.24 38.85
N THR A 361 -9.55 27.99 39.94
CA THR A 361 -10.18 27.70 41.25
C THR A 361 -9.46 28.40 42.37
#